data_AF-A0A1H1VI09-F1
#
_entry.id   AF-A0A1H1VI09-F1
#
_cell.length_a   1.000
_cell.length_b   1.000
_cell.length_c   1.000
_cell.angle_alpha   90.00
_cell.angle_beta   90.00
_cell.angle_gamma   90.00
#
_symmetry.space_group_name_H-M   'P 1'
#
loop_
_entity.id
_entity.type
_entity.pdbx_description
1 polymer ?
#
loop_
_entity_poly.entity_id
_entity_poly.type
_entity_poly.pdbx_seq_one_letter_code
_entity_poly.pdbx_strand_id
1 'polypeptide(L)' 'MNGLNPSKNLAAAHRAMALAALHANSSLATRLTRYNAHMAKARALEAAGGAQ' A
#
# COMPACT_ATOMS: atom_id res chain seq x y z
N MET A 1 -19.60 29.64 -18.44
CA MET A 1 -19.79 29.55 -16.98
C MET A 1 -21.23 29.15 -16.74
N ASN A 2 -21.65 28.11 -16.01
CA ASN A 2 -21.02 27.12 -15.16
C ASN A 2 -21.99 25.94 -15.10
N GLY A 3 -21.56 24.75 -15.52
CA GLY A 3 -22.33 23.51 -15.38
C GLY A 3 -21.45 22.37 -14.86
N LEU A 4 -20.41 22.71 -14.09
CA LEU A 4 -19.59 21.74 -13.39
C LEU A 4 -20.44 21.20 -12.24
N ASN A 5 -21.29 20.23 -12.56
CA ASN A 5 -22.01 19.45 -11.56
C ASN A 5 -20.97 18.94 -10.56
N PRO A 6 -20.93 19.47 -9.33
CA PRO A 6 -19.84 19.21 -8.39
C PRO A 6 -19.69 17.70 -8.14
N SER A 7 -20.81 16.99 -8.14
CA SER A 7 -20.89 15.55 -7.97
C SER A 7 -20.17 14.75 -9.07
N LYS A 8 -20.22 15.20 -10.34
CA LYS A 8 -19.54 14.50 -11.46
C LYS A 8 -18.03 14.69 -11.41
N ASN A 9 -17.57 15.88 -11.00
CA ASN A 9 -16.15 16.17 -10.83
C ASN A 9 -15.55 15.42 -9.62
N LEU A 10 -16.28 15.36 -8.51
CA LEU A 10 -15.91 14.57 -7.34
C LEU A 10 -15.76 13.08 -7.69
N ALA A 11 -16.71 12.50 -8.42
CA ALA A 11 -16.63 11.09 -8.84
C ALA A 11 -15.40 10.79 -9.72
N ALA A 12 -15.05 11.71 -10.63
CA ALA A 12 -13.83 11.57 -11.44
C ALA A 12 -12.56 11.69 -10.58
N ALA A 13 -12.52 12.63 -9.64
CA ALA A 13 -11.41 12.76 -8.69
C ALA A 13 -11.24 11.51 -7.81
N HIS A 14 -12.34 10.94 -7.30
CA HIS A 14 -12.30 9.69 -6.53
C HIS A 14 -11.78 8.51 -7.35
N ARG A 15 -12.16 8.40 -8.63
CA ARG A 15 -11.59 7.37 -9.53
C ARG A 15 -10.10 7.55 -9.73
N ALA A 16 -9.63 8.77 -9.98
CA ALA A 16 -8.21 9.06 -10.12
C ALA A 16 -7.44 8.74 -8.82
N MET A 17 -7.99 9.09 -7.66
CA MET A 17 -7.43 8.76 -6.36
C MET A 17 -7.42 7.25 -6.10
N ALA A 18 -8.46 6.51 -6.50
CA ALA A 18 -8.52 5.05 -6.35
C ALA A 18 -7.52 4.32 -7.25
N LEU A 19 -7.34 4.78 -8.50
CA LEU A 19 -6.31 4.26 -9.41
C LEU A 19 -4.90 4.61 -8.92
N ALA A 20 -4.71 5.83 -8.43
CA ALA A 20 -3.47 6.24 -7.78
C ALA A 20 -3.18 5.41 -6.54
N ALA A 21 -4.19 5.07 -5.72
CA ALA A 21 -4.04 4.19 -4.55
C ALA A 21 -3.74 2.73 -4.95
N LEU A 22 -4.32 2.25 -6.04
CA LEU A 22 -4.02 0.93 -6.62
C LEU A 22 -2.57 0.86 -7.11
N HIS A 23 -2.07 1.94 -7.72
CA HIS A 23 -0.68 2.09 -8.17
C HIS A 23 0.29 2.41 -7.02
N ALA A 24 -0.15 3.15 -6.00
CA ALA A 24 0.67 3.63 -4.90
C ALA A 24 0.89 2.50 -3.88
N ASN A 25 1.76 1.55 -4.24
CA ASN A 25 2.38 0.61 -3.29
C ASN A 25 1.60 -0.69 -3.01
N SER A 26 0.80 -1.17 -3.97
CA SER A 26 0.32 -2.57 -4.01
C SER A 26 1.03 -3.43 -5.05
N SER A 27 2.13 -2.94 -5.63
CA SER A 27 2.95 -3.74 -6.53
C SER A 27 3.56 -4.90 -5.73
N LEU A 28 3.68 -6.07 -6.36
CA LEU A 28 4.25 -7.27 -5.75
C LEU A 28 5.59 -6.99 -5.05
N ALA A 29 6.39 -6.07 -5.61
CA ALA A 29 7.64 -5.59 -5.03
C ALA A 29 7.46 -5.03 -3.60
N THR A 30 6.49 -4.15 -3.36
CA THR A 30 6.23 -3.58 -2.03
C THR A 30 5.82 -4.64 -1.02
N ARG A 31 4.90 -5.53 -1.42
CA ARG A 31 4.45 -6.62 -0.55
C ARG A 31 5.61 -7.53 -0.19
N LEU A 32 6.48 -7.83 -1.17
CA LEU A 32 7.68 -8.63 -0.96
C LEU A 32 8.69 -7.93 -0.04
N THR A 33 8.92 -6.64 -0.19
CA THR A 33 9.80 -5.86 0.70
C THR A 33 9.28 -5.88 2.15
N ARG A 34 7.99 -5.64 2.36
CA ARG A 34 7.37 -5.71 3.70
C ARG A 34 7.46 -7.13 4.28
N TYR A 35 7.15 -8.15 3.50
CA TYR A 35 7.27 -9.55 3.91
C TYR A 35 8.71 -9.89 4.34
N ASN A 36 9.70 -9.56 3.50
CA ASN A 36 11.11 -9.82 3.79
C ASN A 36 11.57 -9.10 5.07
N ALA A 37 11.14 -7.84 5.28
CA ALA A 37 11.45 -7.11 6.51
C ALA A 37 10.86 -7.78 7.76
N HIS A 38 9.61 -8.27 7.68
CA HIS A 38 8.98 -9.02 8.77
C HIS A 38 9.67 -10.36 9.03
N MET A 39 10.00 -11.11 7.97
CA MET A 39 10.69 -12.40 8.09
C MET A 39 12.11 -12.25 8.64
N ALA A 40 12.83 -11.19 8.27
CA ALA A 40 14.15 -10.88 8.84
C ALA A 40 14.05 -10.64 10.36
N LYS A 41 13.03 -9.91 10.81
CA LYS A 41 12.79 -9.69 12.25
C LYS A 41 12.40 -10.98 12.97
N ALA A 42 11.53 -11.79 12.38
CA ALA A 42 11.15 -13.09 12.93
C ALA A 42 12.37 -14.00 13.09
N ARG A 43 13.20 -14.13 12.04
CA ARG A 43 14.43 -14.92 12.08
C ARG A 43 15.44 -14.41 13.12
N ALA A 44 15.55 -13.10 13.29
CA ALA A 44 16.41 -12.52 14.34
C ALA A 44 15.90 -12.85 15.75
N LEU A 45 14.57 -12.83 15.95
CA LEU A 45 13.96 -13.22 17.22
C LEU A 45 14.07 -14.73 17.47
N GLU A 46 13.93 -15.58 16.45
CA GLU A 46 14.16 -17.02 16.58
C GLU A 46 15.63 -17.33 16.88
N ALA A 47 16.58 -16.64 16.23
CA ALA A 47 18.00 -16.79 16.53
C ALA A 47 18.36 -16.30 17.94
N ALA A 48 17.74 -15.22 18.42
CA ALA A 48 17.93 -14.72 19.77
C ALA A 48 17.20 -15.57 20.83
N GLY A 49 16.06 -16.16 20.47
CA GLY A 49 15.23 -17.00 21.35
C GLY A 49 15.62 -18.47 21.36
N GLY A 50 16.33 -18.96 20.35
CA GLY A 50 16.87 -20.33 20.26
C GLY A 50 18.18 -20.54 21.03
N ALA A 51 18.63 -19.55 21.79
CA ALA A 51 19.71 -19.68 22.77
C ALA A 51 19.18 -20.07 24.18
N GLN A 52 18.06 -20.78 24.25
CA GLN A 52 17.49 -21.36 25.47
C GLN A 52 17.01 -22.79 25.19
#